data_AF-A0A0S7ZPJ0-F1
#
_entry.id   AF-A0A0S7ZPJ0-F1
#
_cell.length_a   1.000
_cell.length_b   1.000
_cell.length_c   1.000
_cell.angle_alpha   90.00
_cell.angle_beta   90.00
_cell.angle_gamma   90.00
#
_symmetry.space_group_name_H-M   'P 1'
#
loop_
_entity.id
_entity.type
_entity.pdbx_description
1 polymer ?
#
loop_
_entity_poly.entity_id
_entity_poly.type
_entity_poly.pdbx_seq_one_letter_code
_entity_poly.pdbx_strand_id
1 'polypeptide(L)'
;MTHVEDEAKKFWEEIEKERGGKVNFFTFATFLGESGGRQVSLGGLLYVVKDVVYFEDFEKENWFAKIFSRRQKWEKTEFSFDKKKIIEIRLVSKGAALNCIAGYIDEAETKPISKLFAALFQSVVQIRLKSRGSLFFDIMRNKDFLKALSKA
;
A
#
# COMPACT_ATOMS: atom_id res chain seq x y z
N MET A 1 26.99 1.99 11.00
CA MET A 1 25.58 2.27 11.32
C MET A 1 25.10 3.61 10.73
N THR A 2 25.98 4.60 10.53
CA THR A 2 25.69 5.92 9.93
C THR A 2 25.26 5.89 8.45
N HIS A 3 25.80 4.97 7.65
CA HIS A 3 25.54 4.94 6.20
C HIS A 3 24.07 4.68 5.81
N VAL A 4 23.36 3.83 6.56
CA VAL A 4 21.96 3.47 6.26
C VAL A 4 21.00 4.64 6.53
N GLU A 5 21.24 5.39 7.61
CA GLU A 5 20.41 6.53 7.97
C GLU A 5 20.56 7.67 6.95
N ASP A 6 21.78 7.90 6.45
CA ASP A 6 22.06 8.89 5.41
C ASP A 6 21.41 8.52 4.07
N GLU A 7 21.40 7.23 3.70
CA GLU A 7 20.75 6.74 2.48
C GLU A 7 19.23 6.86 2.56
N ALA A 8 18.64 6.48 3.70
CA ALA A 8 17.21 6.63 3.93
C ALA A 8 16.78 8.10 3.90
N LYS A 9 17.60 9.00 4.46
CA LYS A 9 17.35 10.44 4.43
C LYS A 9 17.37 10.98 2.99
N LYS A 10 18.40 10.65 2.21
CA LYS A 10 18.51 11.07 0.81
C LYS A 10 17.34 10.56 -0.03
N PHE A 11 16.94 9.30 0.16
CA PHE A 11 15.78 8.73 -0.51
C PHE A 11 14.52 9.57 -0.26
N TRP A 12 14.25 9.96 0.99
CA TRP A 12 13.09 10.79 1.29
C TRP A 12 13.21 12.22 0.75
N GLU A 13 14.40 12.83 0.79
CA GLU A 13 14.62 14.16 0.20
C GLU A 13 14.37 14.16 -1.31
N GLU A 14 14.76 13.11 -2.02
CA GLU A 14 14.48 12.90 -3.44
C GLU A 14 12.97 12.74 -3.70
N ILE A 15 12.29 11.85 -2.96
CA ILE A 15 10.83 11.67 -3.07
C ILE A 15 10.09 12.97 -2.79
N GLU A 16 10.45 13.72 -1.75
CA GLU A 16 9.78 14.98 -1.42
C GLU A 16 9.97 16.04 -2.49
N LYS A 17 11.16 16.06 -3.11
CA LYS A 17 11.46 16.94 -4.25
C LYS A 17 10.66 16.53 -5.49
N GLU A 18 10.64 15.24 -5.83
CA GLU A 18 9.93 14.71 -7.00
C GLU A 18 8.42 14.86 -6.90
N ARG A 19 7.85 14.57 -5.72
CA ARG A 19 6.40 14.67 -5.47
C ARG A 19 5.96 16.08 -5.04
N GLY A 20 6.91 17.00 -4.87
CA GLY A 20 6.65 18.41 -4.58
C GLY A 20 5.96 18.64 -3.23
N GLY A 21 6.33 17.90 -2.18
CA GLY A 21 5.74 18.02 -0.86
C GLY A 21 6.39 17.11 0.17
N LYS A 22 6.18 17.39 1.46
CA LYS A 22 6.70 16.56 2.55
C LYS A 22 5.98 15.21 2.63
N VAL A 23 6.74 14.16 2.98
CA VAL A 23 6.19 12.84 3.28
C VAL A 23 5.61 12.88 4.68
N ASN A 24 4.28 12.83 4.77
CA ASN A 24 3.56 12.95 6.04
C ASN A 24 3.46 11.60 6.77
N PHE A 25 3.57 10.50 6.02
CA PHE A 25 3.48 9.14 6.53
C PHE A 25 4.11 8.16 5.54
N PHE A 26 4.75 7.11 6.06
CA PHE A 26 5.14 5.95 5.26
C PHE A 26 5.05 4.65 6.08
N THR A 27 4.87 3.53 5.38
CA THR A 27 4.88 2.19 5.95
C THR A 27 5.19 1.15 4.88
N PHE A 28 5.66 -0.02 5.30
CA PHE A 28 5.73 -1.18 4.42
C PHE A 28 4.34 -1.78 4.24
N ALA A 29 4.04 -2.18 3.01
CA ALA A 29 2.80 -2.84 2.66
C ALA A 29 3.03 -3.93 1.60
N THR A 30 2.14 -4.91 1.57
CA THR A 30 2.03 -5.85 0.45
C THR A 30 0.75 -5.54 -0.32
N PHE A 31 0.89 -5.17 -1.59
CA PHE A 31 -0.24 -5.04 -2.50
C PHE A 31 -0.67 -6.43 -2.97
N LEU A 32 -1.96 -6.74 -2.77
CA LEU A 32 -2.53 -8.06 -3.08
C LEU A 32 -3.26 -8.09 -4.42
N GLY A 33 -3.65 -6.93 -4.94
CA GLY A 33 -4.36 -6.79 -6.21
C GLY A 33 -5.51 -5.79 -6.15
N GLU A 34 -6.19 -5.69 -7.28
CA GLU A 34 -7.38 -4.88 -7.49
C GLU A 34 -8.61 -5.80 -7.65
N SER A 35 -9.80 -5.35 -7.25
CA SER A 35 -11.05 -6.09 -7.46
C SER A 35 -11.27 -6.43 -8.93
N GLY A 36 -11.63 -7.68 -9.23
CA GLY A 36 -11.76 -8.17 -10.61
C GLY A 36 -10.45 -8.23 -11.40
N GLY A 37 -9.31 -8.04 -10.73
CA GLY A 37 -7.98 -8.09 -11.31
C GLY A 37 -7.26 -9.42 -11.07
N ARG A 38 -5.93 -9.39 -11.26
CA ARG A 38 -5.08 -10.53 -10.94
C ARG A 38 -4.62 -10.45 -9.49
N GLN A 39 -4.69 -11.57 -8.77
CA GLN A 39 -4.00 -11.70 -7.49
C GLN A 39 -2.49 -11.55 -7.68
N VAL A 40 -1.91 -10.61 -6.95
CA VAL A 40 -0.48 -10.38 -6.87
C VAL A 40 -0.04 -10.41 -5.40
N SER A 41 1.26 -10.34 -5.16
CA SER A 41 1.82 -10.20 -3.82
C SER A 41 3.11 -9.40 -3.93
N LEU A 42 2.95 -8.08 -4.06
CA LEU A 42 4.04 -7.14 -4.26
C LEU A 42 4.34 -6.43 -2.94
N GLY A 43 5.50 -6.75 -2.35
CA GLY A 43 6.00 -6.03 -1.18
C GLY A 43 6.57 -4.69 -1.61
N GLY A 44 6.22 -3.62 -0.90
CA GLY A 44 6.55 -2.27 -1.29
C GLY A 44 6.44 -1.24 -0.17
N LEU A 45 6.64 0.00 -0.56
CA LEU A 45 6.46 1.18 0.27
C LEU A 45 5.13 1.83 -0.05
N LEU A 46 4.34 2.11 0.99
CA LEU A 46 3.11 2.87 0.92
C LEU A 46 3.32 4.18 1.69
N TYR A 47 3.17 5.32 1.03
CA TYR A 47 3.46 6.61 1.64
C TYR A 47 2.49 7.70 1.17
N VAL A 48 2.43 8.79 1.93
CA VAL A 48 1.51 9.91 1.71
C VAL A 48 2.28 11.21 1.56
N VAL A 49 2.08 11.89 0.44
CA VAL A 49 2.56 13.25 0.20
C VAL A 49 1.34 14.12 -0.09
N LYS A 50 1.14 15.16 0.72
CA LYS A 50 -0.07 16.01 0.68
C LYS A 50 -1.35 15.15 0.75
N ASP A 51 -2.14 15.16 -0.31
CA ASP A 51 -3.41 14.42 -0.43
C ASP A 51 -3.30 13.14 -1.28
N VAL A 52 -2.09 12.77 -1.70
CA VAL A 52 -1.87 11.64 -2.62
C VAL A 52 -1.19 10.50 -1.89
N VAL A 53 -1.76 9.30 -2.04
CA VAL A 53 -1.18 8.05 -1.58
C VAL A 53 -0.42 7.40 -2.72
N TYR A 54 0.82 7.01 -2.46
CA TYR A 54 1.71 6.35 -3.42
C TYR A 54 2.03 4.95 -2.94
N PHE A 55 2.08 4.01 -3.89
CA PHE A 55 2.64 2.68 -3.68
C PHE A 55 3.75 2.43 -4.70
N GLU A 56 4.89 1.96 -4.21
CA GLU A 56 6.03 1.55 -5.00
C GLU A 56 6.49 0.18 -4.51
N ASP A 57 6.47 -0.84 -5.37
CA ASP A 57 7.01 -2.14 -4.99
C ASP A 57 8.55 -2.13 -4.91
N PHE A 58 9.09 -3.12 -4.21
CA PHE A 58 10.51 -3.43 -4.23
C PHE A 58 10.75 -4.68 -5.07
N GLU A 59 11.94 -4.81 -5.67
CA GLU A 59 12.35 -6.15 -6.13
C GLU A 59 12.35 -7.12 -4.94
N LYS A 60 11.89 -8.34 -5.20
CA LYS A 60 11.85 -9.43 -4.21
C LYS A 60 13.23 -9.80 -3.66
N GLU A 61 14.33 -9.31 -4.23
CA GLU A 61 15.66 -9.40 -3.65
C GLU A 61 15.96 -8.13 -2.82
N ASN A 62 15.79 -8.26 -1.51
CA ASN A 62 16.28 -7.37 -0.45
C ASN A 62 16.54 -5.92 -0.89
N TRP A 63 15.54 -5.05 -0.75
CA TRP A 63 15.68 -3.61 -0.98
C TRP A 63 16.86 -2.98 -0.19
N PHE A 64 17.24 -3.54 0.96
CA PHE A 64 18.47 -3.18 1.70
C PHE A 64 19.77 -3.55 0.97
N ALA A 65 19.81 -4.64 0.20
CA ALA A 65 20.98 -5.11 -0.55
C ALA A 65 21.20 -4.33 -1.87
N LYS A 66 20.18 -3.62 -2.35
CA LYS A 66 20.21 -2.87 -3.60
C LYS A 66 20.93 -1.53 -3.56
N ILE A 67 21.15 -0.97 -2.38
CA ILE A 67 21.94 0.28 -2.27
C ILE A 67 23.39 0.05 -2.75
N PHE A 68 23.87 -1.20 -2.75
CA PHE A 68 25.25 -1.55 -3.10
C PHE A 68 25.42 -2.34 -4.41
N SER A 69 24.40 -2.54 -5.25
CA SER A 69 24.62 -3.27 -6.50
C SER A 69 23.77 -2.80 -7.69
N ARG A 70 24.47 -2.52 -8.79
CA ARG A 70 23.89 -2.35 -10.13
C ARG A 70 23.34 -3.69 -10.58
N ARG A 71 22.05 -3.80 -10.90
CA ARG A 71 21.55 -4.92 -11.70
C ARG A 71 20.17 -4.71 -12.33
N GLN A 72 20.07 -5.35 -13.50
CA GLN A 72 18.94 -5.91 -14.26
C GLN A 72 17.59 -5.19 -14.31
N LYS A 73 16.98 -5.23 -15.50
CA LYS A 73 15.80 -4.47 -15.91
C LYS A 73 14.54 -5.04 -15.26
N TRP A 74 14.31 -4.66 -14.01
CA TRP A 74 13.06 -4.88 -13.31
C TRP A 74 12.01 -3.84 -13.74
N GLU A 75 10.78 -4.28 -14.01
CA GLU A 75 9.66 -3.38 -14.27
C GLU A 75 8.99 -3.01 -12.95
N LYS A 76 9.31 -1.81 -12.47
CA LYS A 76 8.74 -1.21 -11.26
C LYS A 76 7.22 -1.12 -11.35
N THR A 77 6.51 -1.64 -10.37
CA THR A 77 5.09 -1.34 -10.17
C THR A 77 4.97 -0.11 -9.29
N GLU A 78 4.58 1.00 -9.91
CA GLU A 78 4.29 2.25 -9.21
C GLU A 78 2.90 2.73 -9.58
N PHE A 79 2.12 3.12 -8.58
CA PHE A 79 0.87 3.83 -8.81
C PHE A 79 0.55 4.76 -7.64
N SER A 80 -0.38 5.67 -7.89
CA SER A 80 -0.87 6.61 -6.87
C SER A 80 -2.38 6.82 -6.98
N PHE A 81 -2.97 7.31 -5.89
CA PHE A 81 -4.36 7.72 -5.87
C PHE A 81 -4.56 8.90 -4.92
N ASP A 82 -5.45 9.81 -5.31
CA ASP A 82 -5.85 10.94 -4.47
C ASP A 82 -6.79 10.45 -3.36
N LYS A 83 -6.50 10.83 -2.11
CA LYS A 83 -7.33 10.48 -0.95
C LYS A 83 -8.76 10.99 -1.10
N LYS A 84 -8.99 12.08 -1.84
CA LYS A 84 -10.33 12.64 -2.12
C LYS A 84 -11.18 11.75 -3.03
N LYS A 85 -10.54 10.79 -3.71
CA LYS A 85 -11.22 9.76 -4.52
C LYS A 85 -11.55 8.50 -3.72
N ILE A 86 -11.15 8.41 -2.45
CA ILE A 86 -11.53 7.31 -1.58
C ILE A 86 -13.02 7.44 -1.23
N ILE A 87 -13.76 6.36 -1.50
CA ILE A 87 -15.16 6.21 -1.11
C ILE A 87 -15.24 5.65 0.30
N GLU A 88 -14.48 4.59 0.56
CA GLU A 88 -14.57 3.80 1.78
C GLU A 88 -13.22 3.13 2.05
N ILE A 89 -12.86 3.01 3.32
CA ILE A 89 -11.75 2.17 3.76
C ILE A 89 -12.27 1.23 4.83
N ARG A 90 -12.01 -0.07 4.67
CA ARG A 90 -12.42 -1.09 5.64
C ARG A 90 -11.37 -2.18 5.79
N LEU A 91 -11.36 -2.79 6.97
CA LEU A 91 -10.63 -4.04 7.19
C LEU A 91 -11.54 -5.19 6.81
N VAL A 92 -11.06 -6.09 5.96
CA VAL A 92 -11.76 -7.32 5.54
C VAL A 92 -10.89 -8.53 5.82
N SER A 93 -11.48 -9.72 5.83
CA SER A 93 -10.66 -10.94 5.88
C SER A 93 -9.85 -11.08 4.59
N LYS A 94 -8.63 -11.62 4.68
CA LYS A 94 -7.79 -11.88 3.51
C LYS A 94 -8.51 -12.79 2.49
N GLY A 95 -9.25 -13.79 2.95
CA GLY A 95 -10.05 -14.65 2.07
C GLY A 95 -11.10 -13.89 1.27
N ALA A 96 -11.85 -12.97 1.91
CA ALA A 96 -12.82 -12.13 1.21
C ALA A 96 -12.14 -11.21 0.18
N ALA A 97 -10.97 -10.64 0.53
CA ALA A 97 -10.19 -9.85 -0.40
C ALA A 97 -9.74 -10.67 -1.63
N LEU A 98 -9.22 -11.88 -1.43
CA LEU A 98 -8.80 -12.75 -2.55
C LEU A 98 -9.95 -13.14 -3.45
N ASN A 99 -11.12 -13.46 -2.88
CA ASN A 99 -12.33 -13.73 -3.66
C ASN A 99 -12.79 -12.52 -4.46
N CYS A 100 -12.69 -11.31 -3.88
CA CYS A 100 -13.04 -10.07 -4.58
C CYS A 100 -12.05 -9.74 -5.71
N ILE A 101 -10.75 -9.92 -5.46
CA ILE A 101 -9.72 -9.78 -6.50
C ILE A 101 -9.99 -10.73 -7.65
N ALA A 102 -10.28 -12.00 -7.37
CA ALA A 102 -10.60 -13.00 -8.39
C ALA A 102 -11.95 -12.79 -9.10
N GLY A 103 -12.76 -11.80 -8.68
CA GLY A 103 -14.07 -11.51 -9.26
C GLY A 103 -15.21 -12.42 -8.80
N TYR A 104 -15.00 -13.23 -7.76
CA TYR A 104 -16.05 -14.10 -7.19
C TYR A 104 -17.02 -13.35 -6.27
N ILE A 105 -16.61 -12.19 -5.74
CA ILE A 105 -17.42 -11.35 -4.85
C ILE A 105 -17.30 -9.91 -5.32
N ASP A 106 -18.41 -9.18 -5.38
CA ASP A 106 -18.39 -7.75 -5.72
C ASP A 106 -17.69 -6.94 -4.62
N GLU A 107 -16.99 -5.88 -5.00
CA GLU A 107 -16.23 -5.05 -4.06
C GLU A 107 -17.10 -4.33 -3.02
N ALA A 108 -18.39 -4.10 -3.29
CA ALA A 108 -19.33 -3.56 -2.32
C ALA A 108 -19.78 -4.62 -1.29
N GLU A 109 -19.77 -5.90 -1.67
CA GLU A 109 -20.28 -7.02 -0.86
C GLU A 109 -19.27 -7.58 0.16
N THR A 110 -17.99 -7.21 0.06
CA THR A 110 -17.00 -7.59 1.08
C THR A 110 -17.39 -7.04 2.46
N LYS A 111 -17.41 -7.90 3.48
CA LYS A 111 -17.87 -7.52 4.82
C LYS A 111 -16.71 -7.05 5.70
N PRO A 112 -16.86 -5.94 6.44
CA PRO A 112 -15.90 -5.56 7.46
C PRO A 112 -15.68 -6.70 8.45
N ILE A 113 -14.42 -7.00 8.75
CA ILE A 113 -14.08 -8.00 9.75
C ILE A 113 -14.34 -7.44 11.16
N SER A 114 -15.08 -8.18 11.98
CA SER A 114 -15.29 -7.78 13.38
C SER A 114 -14.01 -7.96 14.19
N LYS A 115 -13.87 -7.23 15.31
CA LYS A 115 -12.67 -7.30 16.16
C LYS A 115 -12.33 -8.71 16.63
N LEU A 116 -13.37 -9.51 16.95
CA LEU A 116 -13.20 -10.89 17.38
C LEU A 116 -12.64 -11.77 16.25
N PHE A 117 -13.18 -11.63 15.04
CA PHE A 117 -12.72 -12.37 13.87
C PHE A 117 -11.35 -11.88 13.39
N ALA A 118 -11.02 -10.60 13.56
CA ALA A 118 -9.71 -10.04 13.19
C ALA A 118 -8.56 -10.63 14.01
N ALA A 119 -8.84 -11.17 15.20
CA ALA A 119 -7.85 -11.89 16.00
C ALA A 119 -7.61 -13.33 15.52
N LEU A 120 -8.60 -13.93 14.84
CA LEU A 120 -8.57 -15.31 14.35
C LEU A 120 -8.09 -15.41 12.89
N PHE A 121 -8.34 -14.38 12.10
CA PHE A 121 -8.07 -14.37 10.66
C PHE A 121 -7.15 -13.22 10.27
N GLN A 122 -6.28 -13.44 9.29
CA GLN A 122 -5.51 -12.37 8.69
C GLN A 122 -6.45 -11.34 8.06
N SER A 123 -6.34 -10.09 8.52
CA SER A 123 -7.11 -8.96 8.01
C SER A 123 -6.28 -8.11 7.06
N VAL A 124 -6.90 -7.57 6.02
CA VAL A 124 -6.27 -6.68 5.03
C VAL A 124 -7.11 -5.43 4.86
N VAL A 125 -6.49 -4.35 4.41
CA VAL A 125 -7.17 -3.07 4.14
C VAL A 125 -7.70 -3.10 2.71
N GLN A 126 -9.00 -2.87 2.55
CA GLN A 126 -9.63 -2.53 1.28
C GLN A 126 -9.79 -1.01 1.19
N ILE A 127 -9.34 -0.43 0.08
CA ILE A 127 -9.52 0.98 -0.26
C ILE A 127 -10.40 1.04 -1.50
N ARG A 128 -11.64 1.49 -1.35
CA ARG A 128 -12.58 1.68 -2.47
C ARG A 128 -12.37 3.06 -3.09
N LEU A 129 -12.23 3.11 -4.41
CA LEU A 129 -11.94 4.35 -5.14
C LEU A 129 -13.08 4.68 -6.12
N LYS A 130 -13.32 5.97 -6.39
CA LYS A 130 -14.36 6.42 -7.35
C LYS A 130 -14.05 6.05 -8.81
N SER A 131 -12.79 5.86 -9.16
CA SER A 131 -12.33 5.84 -10.55
C SER A 131 -11.70 4.53 -11.00
N ARG A 132 -11.64 3.52 -10.13
CA ARG A 132 -11.05 2.21 -10.41
C ARG A 132 -11.53 1.18 -9.38
N GLY A 133 -11.17 -0.08 -9.55
CA GLY A 133 -11.49 -1.14 -8.62
C GLY A 133 -10.85 -0.93 -7.25
N SER A 134 -11.41 -1.59 -6.24
CA SER A 134 -10.89 -1.58 -4.89
C SER A 134 -9.46 -2.13 -4.83
N LEU A 135 -8.59 -1.43 -4.11
CA LEU A 135 -7.22 -1.84 -3.87
C LEU A 135 -7.13 -2.59 -2.53
N PHE A 136 -6.41 -3.71 -2.51
CA PHE A 136 -6.23 -4.53 -1.32
C PHE A 136 -4.78 -4.57 -0.86
N PHE A 137 -4.56 -4.24 0.41
CA PHE A 137 -3.22 -4.18 1.00
C PHE A 137 -3.15 -4.90 2.35
N ASP A 138 -2.06 -5.63 2.56
CA ASP A 138 -1.58 -5.94 3.90
C ASP A 138 -0.65 -4.80 4.34
N ILE A 139 -1.02 -4.04 5.37
CA ILE A 139 -0.32 -2.81 5.78
C ILE A 139 0.24 -2.98 7.18
N MET A 140 1.57 -2.88 7.31
CA MET A 140 2.28 -3.12 8.58
C MET A 140 1.83 -2.17 9.70
N ARG A 141 1.66 -0.88 9.40
CA ARG A 141 1.19 0.14 10.37
C ARG A 141 -0.21 0.67 10.03
N ASN A 142 -1.18 -0.24 9.85
CA ASN A 142 -2.52 0.12 9.37
C ASN A 142 -3.22 1.24 10.18
N LYS A 143 -3.12 1.24 11.51
CA LYS A 143 -3.77 2.25 12.36
C LYS A 143 -3.20 3.65 12.11
N ASP A 144 -1.89 3.74 11.91
CA ASP A 144 -1.22 5.02 11.64
C ASP A 144 -1.50 5.48 10.21
N PHE A 145 -1.57 4.55 9.26
CA PHE A 145 -1.99 4.83 7.89
C PHE A 145 -3.40 5.42 7.84
N LEU A 146 -4.37 4.80 8.52
CA LEU A 146 -5.74 5.32 8.59
C LEU A 146 -5.80 6.70 9.25
N LYS A 147 -5.00 6.94 10.30
CA LYS A 147 -4.88 8.27 10.91
C LYS A 147 -4.32 9.29 9.92
N ALA A 148 -3.28 8.94 9.16
CA ALA A 148 -2.68 9.81 8.16
C ALA A 148 -3.69 10.22 7.06
N LEU A 149 -4.60 9.32 6.68
CA LEU A 149 -5.65 9.63 5.72
C LEU A 149 -6.77 10.52 6.28
N SER A 150 -7.01 10.47 7.59
CA SER A 150 -8.04 11.29 8.26
C SER A 150 -7.61 12.74 8.58
N LYS A 151 -6.31 13.03 8.56
CA LYS A 151 -5.71 14.23 9.19
C LYS A 151 -5.40 15.40 8.24
N ALA A 152 -6.08 15.53 7.10
CA ALA A 152 -5.87 16.70 6.23
C ALA A 152 -7.13 17.14 5.51
#